data_AF-A0A1Q9DUK4-F1
#
_entry.id   AF-A0A1Q9DUK4-F1
#
_cell.length_a   1.000
_cell.length_b   1.000
_cell.length_c   1.000
_cell.angle_alpha   90.00
_cell.angle_beta   90.00
_cell.angle_gamma   90.00
#
_symmetry.space_group_name_H-M   'P 1'
#
loop_
_entity.id
_entity.type
_entity.pdbx_description
1 polymer ?
#
loop_
_entity_poly.entity_id
_entity_poly.type
_entity_poly.pdbx_seq_one_letter_code
_entity_poly.pdbx_strand_id
1 'polypeptide(L)'
;MTGSVAKLPKLQLPKDDAARARLVEASELAESGDLKAAQQILKEAVSSGQIPPPLQRQVLSWWSAGEYDVLQSAGKAPKKDQPTEAKDDDMEAQVVKLMKEKQWSRKEACQYIDEGGLDMEAMRAEMNNPMDEAFEKLKQQGPPQWFVEAMTNAQEKAKQEETKAEE
;
A
#
# COMPACT_ATOMS: atom_id res chain seq x y z
N MET A 1 -16.09 -12.49 -13.08
CA MET A 1 -15.89 -13.94 -13.21
C MET A 1 -15.32 -14.42 -11.89
N THR A 2 -16.10 -15.13 -11.08
CA THR A 2 -15.67 -15.67 -9.79
C THR A 2 -14.65 -16.77 -10.02
N GLY A 3 -13.37 -16.42 -9.90
CA GLY A 3 -12.28 -17.39 -9.92
C GLY A 3 -12.50 -18.36 -8.76
N SER A 4 -12.74 -19.63 -9.09
CA SER A 4 -12.86 -20.71 -8.13
C SER A 4 -11.66 -20.65 -7.18
N VAL A 5 -11.90 -20.46 -5.88
CA VAL A 5 -10.84 -20.55 -4.84
C VAL A 5 -10.43 -22.01 -4.79
N ALA A 6 -9.52 -22.39 -5.68
CA ALA A 6 -9.00 -23.74 -5.79
C ALA A 6 -8.34 -24.06 -4.46
N LYS A 7 -8.92 -25.02 -3.74
CA LYS A 7 -8.41 -25.51 -2.46
C LYS A 7 -6.94 -25.89 -2.66
N LEU A 8 -6.02 -25.12 -2.07
CA LEU A 8 -4.59 -25.35 -2.25
C LEU A 8 -4.23 -26.77 -1.78
N PRO A 9 -3.43 -27.50 -2.56
CA PRO A 9 -3.08 -28.87 -2.20
C PRO A 9 -2.23 -28.86 -0.94
N LYS A 10 -2.47 -29.83 -0.04
CA LYS A 10 -1.66 -29.96 1.17
C LYS A 10 -0.21 -30.24 0.80
N LEU A 11 0.68 -29.35 1.22
CA LEU A 11 2.08 -29.39 0.86
C LEU A 11 2.77 -30.52 1.64
N GLN A 12 3.33 -31.49 0.90
CA GLN A 12 4.06 -32.60 1.51
C GLN A 12 5.54 -32.24 1.54
N LEU A 13 6.03 -31.78 2.69
CA LEU A 13 7.45 -31.45 2.79
C LEU A 13 8.33 -32.67 2.51
N PRO A 14 9.47 -32.46 1.84
CA PRO A 14 10.52 -33.46 1.78
C PRO A 14 10.93 -33.86 3.20
N LYS A 15 11.22 -35.14 3.41
CA LYS A 15 11.85 -35.64 4.64
C LYS A 15 13.33 -35.25 4.74
N ASP A 16 13.92 -34.86 3.62
CA ASP A 16 15.31 -34.44 3.52
C ASP A 16 15.44 -32.96 3.92
N ASP A 17 16.31 -32.68 4.89
CA ASP A 17 16.57 -31.33 5.39
C ASP A 17 17.25 -30.45 4.35
N ALA A 18 18.08 -31.03 3.47
CA ALA A 18 18.71 -30.29 2.38
C ALA A 18 17.67 -29.84 1.33
N ALA A 19 16.70 -30.71 1.02
CA ALA A 19 15.61 -30.39 0.11
C ALA A 19 14.66 -29.33 0.70
N ARG A 20 14.45 -29.36 2.03
CA ARG A 20 13.68 -28.34 2.74
C ARG A 20 14.38 -26.98 2.71
N ALA A 21 15.68 -26.93 3.01
CA ALA A 21 16.44 -25.68 2.98
C ALA A 21 16.37 -24.99 1.61
N ARG A 22 16.53 -25.75 0.51
CA ARG A 22 16.41 -25.20 -0.85
C ARG A 22 15.01 -24.71 -1.20
N LEU A 23 13.97 -25.39 -0.71
CA LEU A 23 12.59 -24.93 -0.90
C LEU A 23 12.32 -23.62 -0.16
N VAL A 24 12.88 -23.45 1.03
CA VAL A 24 12.78 -22.20 1.81
C VAL A 24 13.50 -21.07 1.10
N GLU A 25 14.74 -21.29 0.70
CA GLU A 25 15.54 -20.29 -0.01
C GLU A 25 14.86 -19.84 -1.31
N ALA A 26 14.33 -20.80 -2.09
CA ALA A 26 13.57 -20.49 -3.30
C ALA A 26 12.27 -19.71 -2.99
N SER A 27 11.65 -19.99 -1.85
CA SER A 27 10.41 -19.34 -1.41
C SER A 27 10.63 -17.91 -0.93
N GLU A 28 11.69 -17.66 -0.16
CA GLU A 28 12.09 -16.31 0.27
C GLU A 28 12.48 -15.42 -0.92
N LEU A 29 13.14 -16.00 -1.93
CA LEU A 29 13.43 -15.31 -3.19
C LEU A 29 12.15 -14.99 -3.97
N ALA A 30 11.17 -15.89 -3.97
CA ALA A 30 9.89 -15.65 -4.60
C ALA A 30 9.08 -14.57 -3.87
N GLU A 31 9.12 -14.54 -2.53
CA GLU A 31 8.47 -13.51 -1.70
C GLU A 31 9.11 -12.13 -1.89
N SER A 32 10.43 -12.06 -2.03
CA SER A 32 11.15 -10.81 -2.33
C SER A 32 11.01 -10.35 -3.78
N GLY A 33 10.29 -11.11 -4.63
CA GLY A 33 9.98 -10.75 -6.01
C GLY A 33 10.98 -11.27 -7.06
N ASP A 34 12.03 -11.97 -6.65
CA ASP A 34 12.98 -12.62 -7.58
C ASP A 34 12.53 -14.04 -7.97
N LEU A 35 11.44 -14.09 -8.75
CA LEU A 35 10.87 -15.34 -9.25
C LEU A 35 11.84 -16.11 -10.17
N LYS A 36 12.79 -15.44 -10.82
CA LYS A 36 13.76 -16.11 -11.71
C LYS A 36 14.80 -16.88 -10.91
N ALA A 37 15.37 -16.25 -9.87
CA ALA A 37 16.29 -16.93 -8.95
C ALA A 37 15.59 -18.07 -8.22
N ALA A 38 14.37 -17.84 -7.73
CA ALA A 38 13.54 -18.86 -7.08
C ALA A 38 13.30 -20.09 -7.97
N GLN A 39 12.92 -19.88 -9.24
CA GLN A 39 12.72 -20.98 -10.20
C GLN A 39 14.01 -21.72 -10.52
N GLN A 40 15.16 -21.04 -10.51
CA GLN A 40 16.45 -21.66 -10.78
C GLN A 40 16.85 -22.62 -9.65
N ILE A 41 16.73 -22.18 -8.39
CA ILE A 41 16.98 -23.05 -7.22
C ILE A 41 16.04 -24.26 -7.22
N LEU A 42 14.77 -24.05 -7.57
CA LEU A 42 13.80 -25.14 -7.65
C LEU A 42 14.17 -26.14 -8.75
N LYS A 43 14.60 -25.66 -9.94
CA LYS A 43 15.09 -26.51 -11.03
C LYS A 43 16.32 -27.32 -10.63
N GLU A 44 17.26 -26.72 -9.88
CA GLU A 44 18.46 -27.41 -9.39
C GLU A 44 18.13 -28.48 -8.34
N ALA A 45 17.18 -28.20 -7.46
CA ALA A 45 16.70 -29.17 -6.48
C ALA A 45 15.91 -30.31 -7.14
N VAL A 46 15.19 -30.03 -8.23
CA VAL A 46 14.50 -31.03 -9.06
C VAL A 46 15.50 -31.89 -9.85
N SER A 47 16.50 -31.29 -10.48
CA SER A 47 17.52 -32.03 -11.25
C SER A 47 18.39 -32.90 -10.35
N SER A 48 18.59 -32.48 -9.11
CA SER A 48 19.27 -33.27 -8.06
C SER A 48 18.39 -34.40 -7.50
N GLY A 49 17.13 -34.53 -7.94
CA GLY A 49 16.19 -35.55 -7.47
C GLY A 49 15.67 -35.34 -6.05
N GLN A 50 15.93 -34.18 -5.45
CA GLN A 50 15.57 -33.86 -4.07
C GLN A 50 14.08 -33.50 -3.92
N ILE A 51 13.46 -32.98 -4.99
CA ILE A 51 12.05 -32.59 -5.01
C ILE A 51 11.27 -33.53 -5.94
N PRO A 52 10.38 -34.38 -5.41
CA PRO A 52 9.61 -35.32 -6.23
C PRO A 52 8.56 -34.57 -7.09
N PRO A 53 8.20 -35.09 -8.28
CA PRO A 53 7.26 -34.43 -9.19
C PRO A 53 5.91 -34.00 -8.59
N PRO A 54 5.30 -34.76 -7.64
CA PRO A 54 4.10 -34.31 -6.95
C PRO A 54 4.31 -33.00 -6.16
N LEU A 55 5.46 -32.85 -5.50
CA LEU A 55 5.77 -31.67 -4.69
C LEU A 55 6.04 -30.44 -5.56
N GLN A 56 6.66 -30.61 -6.73
CA GLN A 56 6.86 -29.53 -7.70
C GLN A 56 5.53 -28.86 -8.09
N ARG A 57 4.52 -29.69 -8.40
CA ARG A 57 3.18 -29.20 -8.75
C ARG A 57 2.49 -28.50 -7.57
N GLN A 58 2.70 -28.98 -6.35
CA GLN A 58 2.17 -28.34 -5.15
C GLN A 58 2.80 -26.97 -4.94
N VAL A 59 4.13 -26.87 -4.98
CA VAL A 59 4.85 -25.59 -4.82
C VAL A 59 4.45 -24.59 -5.89
N LEU A 60 4.36 -25.01 -7.15
CA LEU A 60 3.90 -24.13 -8.23
C LEU A 60 2.45 -23.66 -8.03
N SER A 61 1.57 -24.53 -7.55
CA SER A 61 0.18 -24.15 -7.23
C SER A 61 0.11 -23.11 -6.11
N TRP A 62 0.98 -23.22 -5.12
CA TRP A 62 1.08 -22.28 -4.00
C TRP A 62 1.64 -20.92 -4.45
N TRP A 63 2.74 -20.92 -5.19
CA TRP A 63 3.33 -19.70 -5.74
C TRP A 63 2.37 -18.98 -6.71
N SER A 64 1.62 -19.72 -7.53
CA SER A 64 0.60 -19.13 -8.41
C SER A 64 -0.57 -18.49 -7.67
N ALA A 65 -0.78 -18.86 -6.41
CA ALA A 65 -1.77 -18.27 -5.51
C ALA A 65 -1.20 -17.12 -4.68
N GLY A 66 0.06 -16.74 -4.89
CA GLY A 66 0.75 -15.70 -4.09
C GLY A 66 1.21 -16.18 -2.71
N GLU A 67 1.15 -17.48 -2.47
CA GLU A 67 1.50 -18.12 -1.20
C GLU A 67 2.92 -18.70 -1.33
N TYR A 68 3.89 -17.99 -0.77
CA TYR A 68 5.30 -18.35 -0.86
C TYR A 68 5.81 -19.03 0.42
N ASP A 69 5.10 -18.97 1.55
CA ASP A 69 5.59 -19.60 2.80
C ASP A 69 5.33 -21.11 2.82
N VAL A 70 6.28 -21.88 2.26
CA VAL A 70 6.19 -23.34 2.11
C VAL A 70 6.33 -24.07 3.46
N LEU A 71 6.98 -23.46 4.47
CA LEU A 71 7.24 -24.10 5.78
C LEU A 71 6.09 -23.92 6.77
N GLN A 72 5.50 -22.72 6.88
CA GLN A 72 4.32 -22.53 7.75
C GLN A 72 3.13 -23.39 7.30
N SER A 73 3.08 -23.66 6.01
CA SER A 73 1.98 -24.32 5.32
C SER A 73 1.98 -25.83 5.44
N ALA A 74 3.14 -26.43 5.67
CA ALA A 74 3.29 -27.86 5.78
C ALA A 74 3.03 -28.43 7.19
N GLY A 75 3.20 -27.61 8.23
CA GLY A 75 2.85 -27.96 9.61
C GLY A 75 1.36 -27.79 9.91
N LYS A 76 0.63 -27.02 9.09
CA LYS A 76 -0.80 -26.80 9.24
C LYS A 76 -1.58 -27.78 8.33
N ALA A 77 -2.07 -28.88 8.91
CA ALA A 77 -3.38 -29.39 8.45
C ALA A 77 -4.35 -28.19 8.41
N PRO A 78 -5.28 -28.09 7.43
CA PRO A 78 -6.04 -26.88 7.17
C PRO A 78 -6.67 -26.42 8.47
N LYS A 79 -6.05 -25.41 9.10
CA LYS A 79 -6.64 -24.74 10.23
C LYS A 79 -7.79 -23.98 9.61
N LYS A 80 -8.98 -24.57 9.75
CA LYS A 80 -10.17 -23.78 10.06
C LYS A 80 -9.72 -22.71 11.05
N ASP A 81 -9.99 -21.47 10.70
CA ASP A 81 -9.80 -20.30 11.55
C ASP A 81 -8.33 -19.92 11.75
N GLN A 82 -7.78 -19.24 10.73
CA GLN A 82 -7.09 -17.97 10.96
C GLN A 82 -7.11 -17.16 9.67
N PRO A 83 -7.69 -15.95 9.67
CA PRO A 83 -7.72 -15.08 8.52
C PRO A 83 -6.29 -14.62 8.25
N THR A 84 -5.77 -14.90 7.07
CA THR A 84 -4.70 -14.10 6.48
C THR A 84 -5.30 -12.79 5.98
N GLU A 85 -6.01 -12.07 6.86
CA GLU A 85 -6.34 -10.66 6.69
C GLU A 85 -5.33 -9.91 7.55
N ALA A 86 -4.17 -9.61 7.00
CA ALA A 86 -3.29 -8.59 7.57
C ALA A 86 -2.84 -7.57 6.52
N LYS A 87 -3.21 -7.79 5.24
CA LYS A 87 -3.06 -6.81 4.16
C LYS A 87 -4.41 -6.49 3.52
N ASP A 88 -5.29 -7.47 3.38
CA ASP A 88 -6.66 -7.24 2.88
C ASP A 88 -7.53 -6.47 3.89
N ASP A 89 -7.39 -6.72 5.20
CA ASP A 89 -8.07 -5.92 6.23
C ASP A 89 -7.63 -4.45 6.20
N ASP A 90 -6.33 -4.22 5.98
CA ASP A 90 -5.79 -2.85 5.89
C ASP A 90 -6.25 -2.16 4.61
N MET A 91 -6.29 -2.86 3.48
CA MET A 91 -6.84 -2.32 2.23
C MET A 91 -8.35 -2.09 2.33
N GLU A 92 -9.14 -3.03 2.86
CA GLU A 92 -10.57 -2.86 3.06
C GLU A 92 -10.85 -1.71 4.03
N ALA A 93 -10.07 -1.56 5.10
CA ALA A 93 -10.16 -0.44 6.02
C ALA A 93 -9.83 0.90 5.33
N GLN A 94 -8.80 0.94 4.47
CA GLN A 94 -8.45 2.12 3.68
C GLN A 94 -9.53 2.47 2.66
N VAL A 95 -10.09 1.48 1.96
CA VAL A 95 -11.23 1.65 1.04
C VAL A 95 -12.42 2.22 1.81
N VAL A 96 -12.78 1.63 2.96
CA VAL A 96 -13.92 2.09 3.78
C VAL A 96 -13.69 3.52 4.29
N LYS A 97 -12.45 3.88 4.64
CA LYS A 97 -12.09 5.24 5.05
C LYS A 97 -12.23 6.24 3.90
N LEU A 98 -11.69 5.92 2.72
CA LEU A 98 -11.83 6.72 1.50
C LEU A 98 -13.29 6.91 1.08
N MET A 99 -14.10 5.86 1.18
CA MET A 99 -15.54 5.92 0.91
C MET A 99 -16.27 6.84 1.89
N LYS A 100 -15.88 6.86 3.17
CA LYS A 100 -16.48 7.77 4.17
C LYS A 100 -16.05 9.22 4.00
N GLU A 101 -14.78 9.46 3.69
CA GLU A 101 -14.22 10.82 3.58
C GLU A 101 -14.57 11.50 2.26
N LYS A 102 -14.43 10.78 1.13
CA LYS A 102 -14.59 11.35 -0.21
C LYS A 102 -15.92 10.95 -0.89
N GLN A 103 -16.75 10.15 -0.24
CA GLN A 103 -18.03 9.62 -0.76
C GLN A 103 -17.90 8.90 -2.11
N TRP A 104 -16.76 8.26 -2.33
CA TRP A 104 -16.49 7.53 -3.57
C TRP A 104 -17.16 6.17 -3.61
N SER A 105 -17.39 5.67 -4.82
CA SER A 105 -17.82 4.29 -4.99
C SER A 105 -16.68 3.34 -4.62
N ARG A 106 -17.02 2.13 -4.12
CA ARG A 106 -16.02 1.12 -3.74
C ARG A 106 -15.00 0.84 -4.85
N LYS A 107 -15.46 0.86 -6.11
CA LYS A 107 -14.61 0.62 -7.28
C LYS A 107 -13.59 1.75 -7.51
N GLU A 108 -14.00 3.00 -7.35
CA GLU A 108 -13.11 4.16 -7.47
C GLU A 108 -12.10 4.21 -6.32
N ALA A 109 -12.52 3.87 -5.10
CA ALA A 109 -11.63 3.78 -3.95
C ALA A 109 -10.57 2.68 -4.11
N CYS A 110 -10.96 1.49 -4.61
CA CYS A 110 -9.99 0.42 -4.92
C CYS A 110 -9.02 0.84 -6.04
N GLN A 111 -9.51 1.43 -7.13
CA GLN A 111 -8.63 1.93 -8.20
C GLN A 111 -7.63 2.97 -7.69
N TYR A 112 -8.08 3.88 -6.82
CA TYR A 112 -7.20 4.90 -6.24
C TYR A 112 -6.09 4.31 -5.36
N ILE A 113 -6.39 3.24 -4.61
CA ILE A 113 -5.40 2.51 -3.81
C ILE A 113 -4.45 1.72 -4.72
N ASP A 114 -4.98 0.98 -5.69
CA ASP A 114 -4.20 0.16 -6.64
C ASP A 114 -3.26 1.01 -7.51
N GLU A 115 -3.67 2.21 -7.89
CA GLU A 115 -2.86 3.17 -8.66
C GLU A 115 -1.79 3.88 -7.79
N GLY A 116 -1.69 3.56 -6.50
CA GLY A 116 -0.74 4.17 -5.57
C GLY A 116 -1.11 5.60 -5.18
N GLY A 117 -2.39 5.97 -5.26
CA GLY A 117 -2.88 7.30 -4.89
C GLY A 117 -2.62 7.64 -3.42
N LEU A 118 -2.74 6.65 -2.54
CA LEU A 118 -2.43 6.78 -1.10
C LEU A 118 -0.94 6.98 -0.83
N ASP A 119 -0.07 6.26 -1.55
CA ASP A 119 1.38 6.45 -1.48
C ASP A 119 1.80 7.81 -2.05
N MET A 120 1.17 8.26 -3.13
CA MET A 120 1.42 9.61 -3.68
C MET A 120 0.91 10.72 -2.74
N GLU A 121 -0.20 10.54 -2.05
CA GLU A 121 -0.74 11.51 -1.09
C GLU A 121 0.14 11.57 0.17
N ALA A 122 0.63 10.41 0.65
CA ALA A 122 1.60 10.31 1.73
C ALA A 122 2.95 10.93 1.35
N MET A 123 3.46 10.64 0.15
CA MET A 123 4.72 11.21 -0.35
C MET A 123 4.60 12.72 -0.59
N ARG A 124 3.41 13.21 -0.99
CA ARG A 124 3.12 14.65 -1.09
C ARG A 124 2.98 15.31 0.28
N ALA A 125 2.47 14.60 1.28
CA ALA A 125 2.40 15.08 2.65
C ALA A 125 3.79 15.11 3.32
N GLU A 126 4.66 14.15 3.00
CA GLU A 126 6.06 14.12 3.45
C GLU A 126 6.96 15.10 2.67
N MET A 127 6.66 15.36 1.40
CA MET A 127 7.23 16.49 0.65
C MET A 127 6.63 17.80 1.17
N ASN A 128 7.10 18.22 2.34
CA ASN A 128 6.85 19.54 2.89
C ASN A 128 7.26 20.58 1.83
N ASN A 129 6.28 21.21 1.16
CA ASN A 129 6.56 22.15 0.09
C ASN A 129 7.25 23.38 0.71
N PRO A 130 8.48 23.74 0.29
CA PRO A 130 9.15 24.94 0.79
C PRO A 130 8.36 26.22 0.49
N MET A 131 7.43 26.17 -0.46
CA MET A 131 6.44 27.23 -0.75
C MET A 131 5.38 27.38 0.35
N ASP A 132 4.92 26.29 0.96
CA ASP A 132 3.91 26.35 2.04
C ASP A 132 4.52 26.91 3.32
N GLU A 133 5.77 26.55 3.66
CA GLU A 133 6.50 27.20 4.76
C GLU A 133 6.73 28.70 4.49
N ALA A 134 7.07 29.07 3.26
CA ALA A 134 7.21 30.47 2.87
C ALA A 134 5.86 31.23 2.96
N PHE A 135 4.76 30.57 2.61
CA PHE A 135 3.42 31.14 2.70
C PHE A 135 2.95 31.29 4.14
N GLU A 136 3.19 30.30 5.01
CA GLU A 136 2.91 30.40 6.44
C GLU A 136 3.74 31.50 7.10
N LYS A 137 5.02 31.65 6.73
CA LYS A 137 5.88 32.72 7.22
C LYS A 137 5.40 34.10 6.77
N LEU A 138 4.90 34.22 5.53
CA LEU A 138 4.28 35.45 5.02
C LEU A 138 2.97 35.77 5.77
N LYS A 139 2.17 34.74 6.07
CA LYS A 139 0.92 34.87 6.84
C LYS A 139 1.17 35.27 8.29
N GLN A 140 2.25 34.78 8.91
CA GLN A 140 2.69 35.18 10.25
C GLN A 140 3.25 36.61 10.31
N GLN A 141 3.91 37.08 9.24
CA GLN A 141 4.41 38.46 9.17
C GLN A 141 3.30 39.49 8.97
N GLY A 142 2.07 39.05 8.69
CA GLY A 142 0.93 39.91 8.48
C GLY A 142 1.00 40.70 7.18
N PRO A 143 -0.07 41.41 6.81
CA PRO A 143 -0.04 42.29 5.65
C PRO A 143 1.05 43.36 5.85
N PRO A 144 1.83 43.69 4.80
CA PRO A 144 2.84 44.74 4.87
C PRO A 144 2.27 46.06 5.41
N GLN A 145 3.04 46.81 6.19
CA GLN A 145 2.57 48.06 6.82
C GLN A 145 1.97 49.06 5.82
N TRP A 146 2.57 49.19 4.63
CA TRP A 146 2.05 50.08 3.58
C TRP A 146 0.61 49.73 3.17
N PHE A 147 0.22 48.45 3.27
CA PHE A 147 -1.14 47.99 2.97
C PHE A 147 -2.13 48.37 4.08
N VAL A 148 -1.73 48.24 5.35
CA VAL A 148 -2.53 48.65 6.50
C VAL A 148 -2.76 50.16 6.49
N GLU A 149 -1.70 50.93 6.19
CA GLU A 149 -1.77 52.39 6.03
C GLU A 149 -2.69 52.79 4.88
N ALA A 150 -2.62 52.12 3.72
CA ALA A 150 -3.49 52.39 2.58
C ALA A 150 -4.97 52.10 2.89
N MET A 151 -5.27 50.98 3.56
CA MET A 151 -6.64 50.62 3.96
C MET A 151 -7.22 51.55 5.02
N THR A 152 -6.39 51.96 6.00
CA THR A 152 -6.81 52.91 7.04
C THR A 152 -7.11 54.28 6.43
N ASN A 153 -6.24 54.78 5.55
CA ASN A 153 -6.47 56.02 4.82
C ASN A 153 -7.72 55.97 3.92
N ALA A 154 -7.99 54.82 3.28
CA ALA A 154 -9.18 54.64 2.48
C ALA A 154 -10.46 54.65 3.34
N GLN A 155 -10.45 54.00 4.51
CA GLN A 155 -11.58 54.01 5.44
C GLN A 155 -11.82 55.39 6.05
N GLU A 156 -10.76 56.12 6.40
CA GLU A 156 -10.88 57.47 6.91
C GLU A 156 -11.44 58.42 5.85
N LYS A 157 -11.00 58.29 4.59
CA LYS A 157 -11.59 59.05 3.48
C LYS A 157 -13.06 58.70 3.26
N ALA A 158 -13.42 57.42 3.28
CA ALA A 158 -14.82 57.01 3.15
C ALA A 158 -15.70 57.55 4.28
N LYS A 159 -15.22 57.52 5.53
CA LYS A 159 -15.92 58.11 6.68
C LYS A 159 -16.01 59.63 6.60
N GLN A 160 -14.98 60.30 6.11
CA GLN A 160 -15.00 61.76 5.89
C GLN A 160 -15.96 62.15 4.75
N GLU A 161 -16.10 61.31 3.73
CA GLU A 161 -17.07 61.52 2.65
C GLU A 161 -18.51 61.26 3.12
N GLU A 162 -18.75 60.26 3.97
CA GLU A 162 -20.07 60.03 4.58
C GLU A 162 -20.48 61.15 5.55
N THR A 163 -19.57 61.59 6.42
CA THR A 163 -19.87 62.68 7.37
C THR A 163 -20.04 64.05 6.71
N LYS A 164 -19.47 64.26 5.52
CA LYS A 164 -19.65 65.49 4.73
C LYS A 164 -20.87 65.46 3.80
N ALA A 165 -21.50 64.30 3.64
CA ALA A 165 -22.77 64.14 2.92
C ALA A 165 -24.00 64.25 3.85
N GLU A 166 -23.79 64.29 5.17
CA GLU A 166 -24.85 64.39 6.20
C GLU A 166 -24.96 65.80 6.83
N GLU A 167 -24.18 66.78 6.34
CA GLU A 167 -24.23 68.22 6.71
C GLU A 167 -24.77 69.07 5.56
#